data_AF-A0A369V8V8-F1
#
_entry.id   AF-A0A369V8V8-F1
#
_cell.length_a   1.000
_cell.length_b   1.000
_cell.length_c   1.000
_cell.angle_alpha   90.00
_cell.angle_beta   90.00
_cell.angle_gamma   90.00
#
_symmetry.space_group_name_H-M   'P 1'
#
loop_
_entity.id
_entity.type
_entity.pdbx_description
1 polymer ?
#
loop_
_entity_poly.entity_id
_entity_poly.type
_entity_poly.pdbx_seq_one_letter_code
_entity_poly.pdbx_strand_id
1 'polypeptide(L)'
;MGKTNEPSTGQQLGAALALLVIDLVVIAWLTYGYGMAGWADAYESDTTGPSDASRTASQAAWLLAGAAALSGGALLALRWRIPGTVQLIVLGGTAALFASAT
;
A
#
# COMPACT_ATOMS: atom_id res chain seq x y z
N MET A 1 -10.76 -38.40 -0.50
CA MET A 1 -9.81 -37.50 -1.17
C MET A 1 -10.56 -36.24 -1.58
N GLY A 2 -10.43 -35.16 -0.81
CA GLY A 2 -11.16 -33.91 -1.06
C GLY A 2 -10.56 -33.17 -2.25
N LYS A 3 -11.41 -32.78 -3.21
CA LYS A 3 -11.05 -31.80 -4.25
C LYS A 3 -10.48 -30.57 -3.56
N THR A 4 -9.24 -30.22 -3.83
CA THR A 4 -8.72 -28.90 -3.46
C THR A 4 -9.53 -27.88 -4.23
N ASN A 5 -10.43 -27.15 -3.55
CA ASN A 5 -11.16 -26.01 -4.09
C ASN A 5 -10.17 -24.86 -4.34
N GLU A 6 -9.30 -25.02 -5.33
CA GLU A 6 -8.48 -23.90 -5.78
C GLU A 6 -9.40 -22.84 -6.40
N PRO A 7 -9.20 -21.56 -6.05
CA PRO A 7 -9.99 -20.49 -6.61
C PRO A 7 -9.79 -20.41 -8.12
N SER A 8 -10.89 -20.36 -8.86
CA SER A 8 -10.84 -20.26 -10.32
C SER A 8 -10.13 -18.97 -10.77
N THR A 9 -9.57 -18.97 -11.98
CA THR A 9 -8.91 -17.79 -12.55
C THR A 9 -9.80 -16.55 -12.55
N GLY A 10 -11.10 -16.71 -12.87
CA GLY A 10 -12.07 -15.61 -12.85
C GLY A 10 -12.28 -15.03 -11.45
N GLN A 11 -12.36 -15.89 -10.42
CA GLN A 11 -12.47 -15.43 -9.03
C GLN A 11 -11.20 -14.72 -8.57
N GLN A 12 -10.02 -15.24 -8.94
CA GLN A 12 -8.75 -14.61 -8.61
C GLN A 12 -8.62 -13.23 -9.25
N LEU A 13 -9.02 -13.08 -10.52
CA LEU A 13 -9.05 -11.78 -11.21
C LEU A 13 -10.06 -10.81 -10.60
N GLY A 14 -11.28 -11.27 -10.30
CA GLY A 14 -12.30 -10.44 -9.67
C GLY A 14 -11.86 -9.91 -8.31
N ALA A 15 -11.29 -10.78 -7.47
CA ALA A 15 -10.72 -10.37 -6.19
C ALA A 15 -9.53 -9.41 -6.36
N ALA A 16 -8.63 -9.67 -7.33
CA ALA A 16 -7.50 -8.79 -7.61
C ALA A 16 -7.96 -7.38 -8.02
N LEU A 17 -8.98 -7.27 -8.87
CA LEU A 17 -9.53 -5.97 -9.30
C LEU A 17 -10.21 -5.23 -8.14
N ALA A 18 -11.02 -5.93 -7.33
CA ALA A 18 -11.68 -5.33 -6.18
C ALA A 18 -10.66 -4.80 -5.16
N LEU A 19 -9.65 -5.61 -4.84
CA LEU A 19 -8.56 -5.21 -3.95
C LEU A 19 -7.74 -4.05 -4.53
N LEU A 20 -7.43 -4.08 -5.82
CA LEU A 20 -6.70 -3.01 -6.49
C LEU A 20 -7.42 -1.65 -6.37
N VAL A 21 -8.74 -1.62 -6.54
CA VAL A 21 -9.51 -0.37 -6.37
C VAL A 21 -9.40 0.14 -4.93
N ILE A 22 -9.49 -0.75 -3.94
CA ILE A 22 -9.32 -0.39 -2.52
C ILE A 22 -7.91 0.14 -2.27
N ASP A 23 -6.89 -0.55 -2.75
CA ASP A 23 -5.49 -0.16 -2.62
C ASP A 23 -5.26 1.24 -3.21
N LEU A 24 -5.81 1.53 -4.40
CA LEU A 24 -5.71 2.84 -5.04
C LEU A 24 -6.40 3.95 -4.25
N VAL A 25 -7.55 3.68 -3.63
CA VAL A 25 -8.23 4.66 -2.77
C VAL A 25 -7.39 4.98 -1.53
N VAL A 26 -6.82 3.95 -0.89
CA VAL A 26 -5.94 4.12 0.27
C VAL A 26 -4.68 4.90 -0.12
N ILE A 27 -4.05 4.56 -1.23
CA ILE A 27 -2.85 5.24 -1.73
C ILE A 27 -3.17 6.71 -2.04
N ALA A 28 -4.27 6.99 -2.75
CA ALA A 28 -4.67 8.36 -3.05
C ALA A 28 -4.89 9.20 -1.78
N TRP A 29 -5.51 8.61 -0.75
CA TRP A 29 -5.71 9.26 0.55
C TRP A 29 -4.38 9.58 1.23
N LEU A 30 -3.44 8.64 1.26
CA LEU A 30 -2.12 8.84 1.86
C LEU A 30 -1.31 9.89 1.10
N THR A 31 -1.34 9.86 -0.24
CA THR A 31 -0.67 10.86 -1.09
C THR A 31 -1.23 12.26 -0.86
N TYR A 32 -2.55 12.38 -0.72
CA TYR A 32 -3.18 13.64 -0.36
C TYR A 32 -2.71 14.15 1.02
N GLY A 33 -2.69 13.28 2.04
CA GLY A 33 -2.20 13.63 3.37
C GLY A 33 -0.73 14.09 3.37
N TYR A 34 0.13 13.37 2.66
CA TYR A 34 1.53 13.76 2.46
C TYR A 34 1.67 15.12 1.77
N GLY A 35 0.88 15.36 0.71
CA GLY A 35 0.88 16.65 0.01
C GLY A 35 0.44 17.80 0.91
N MET A 36 -0.57 17.59 1.75
CA MET A 36 -1.03 18.58 2.73
C MET A 36 0.02 18.89 3.80
N ALA A 37 0.72 17.86 4.29
CA ALA A 37 1.82 18.03 5.24
C ALA A 37 2.96 18.85 4.60
N GLY A 38 3.36 18.51 3.37
CA GLY A 38 4.39 19.27 2.65
C GLY A 38 3.98 20.70 2.31
N TRP A 39 2.69 20.94 2.06
CA TRP A 39 2.15 22.29 1.90
C TRP A 39 2.23 23.09 3.21
N ALA A 40 1.93 22.47 4.36
CA ALA A 40 2.04 23.12 5.67
C ALA A 40 3.51 23.43 6.01
N ASP A 41 4.42 22.46 5.83
CA ASP A 41 5.86 22.63 6.07
C ASP A 41 6.45 23.84 5.31
N ALA A 42 5.93 24.12 4.10
CA ALA A 42 6.39 25.25 3.29
C ALA A 42 6.10 26.63 3.92
N TYR A 43 5.14 26.73 4.85
CA TYR A 43 4.88 27.95 5.61
C TYR A 43 5.74 28.06 6.89
N GLU A 44 6.33 26.94 7.33
CA GLU A 44 7.09 26.83 8.59
C GLU A 44 8.61 26.80 8.36
N SER A 45 9.07 27.43 7.27
CA SER A 45 10.43 27.35 6.70
C SER A 45 11.61 27.71 7.63
N ASP A 46 11.37 28.20 8.83
CA ASP A 46 12.40 28.59 9.81
C ASP A 46 12.75 27.51 10.86
N THR A 47 12.06 26.36 10.84
CA THR A 47 12.30 25.27 11.82
C THR A 47 13.26 24.20 11.29
N THR A 48 14.40 24.01 11.95
CA THR A 48 15.45 23.00 11.63
C THR A 48 15.11 21.55 12.00
N GLY A 49 13.83 21.24 12.24
CA GLY A 49 13.36 19.90 12.59
C GLY A 49 13.04 19.02 11.37
N PRO A 50 12.79 17.71 11.57
CA PRO A 50 12.23 16.85 10.52
C PRO A 50 10.87 17.39 10.08
N SER A 51 10.65 17.50 8.77
CA SER A 51 9.40 18.00 8.23
C SER A 51 8.24 17.04 8.53
N ASP A 52 7.04 17.58 8.73
CA ASP A 52 5.85 16.75 8.99
C ASP A 52 5.51 15.89 7.77
N ALA A 53 5.88 16.33 6.55
CA ALA A 53 5.81 15.53 5.33
C ALA A 53 6.69 14.26 5.42
N SER A 54 7.93 14.37 5.87
CA SER A 54 8.83 13.21 6.03
C SER A 54 8.26 12.20 7.04
N ARG A 55 7.73 12.70 8.16
CA ARG A 55 7.06 11.83 9.16
C ARG A 55 5.83 11.14 8.57
N THR A 56 5.01 11.88 7.82
CA THR A 56 3.80 11.35 7.18
C THR A 56 4.16 10.30 6.12
N ALA A 57 5.21 10.53 5.33
CA ALA A 57 5.72 9.56 4.38
C ALA A 57 6.20 8.28 5.07
N SER A 58 6.89 8.39 6.22
CA SER A 58 7.40 7.23 6.95
C SER A 58 6.26 6.37 7.50
N GLN A 59 5.23 7.02 8.05
CA GLN A 59 4.02 6.32 8.51
C GLN A 59 3.31 5.62 7.34
N ALA A 60 3.14 6.31 6.21
CA ALA A 60 2.54 5.73 5.01
C ALA A 60 3.34 4.51 4.50
N ALA A 61 4.67 4.61 4.47
CA ALA A 61 5.55 3.51 4.07
C ALA A 61 5.36 2.28 4.96
N TRP A 62 5.37 2.45 6.29
CA TRP A 62 5.16 1.34 7.23
C TRP A 62 3.77 0.72 7.13
N LEU A 63 2.74 1.56 6.99
CA LEU A 63 1.36 1.08 6.82
C LEU A 63 1.21 0.25 5.54
N LEU A 64 1.73 0.74 4.42
CA LEU A 64 1.64 0.06 3.13
C LEU A 64 2.52 -1.20 3.09
N ALA A 65 3.71 -1.17 3.67
CA ALA A 65 4.57 -2.36 3.77
C ALA A 65 3.94 -3.44 4.65
N GLY A 66 3.38 -3.05 5.80
CA GLY A 66 2.66 -3.96 6.70
C GLY A 66 1.41 -4.54 6.04
N ALA A 67 0.64 -3.71 5.34
CA ALA A 67 -0.50 -4.15 4.55
C ALA A 67 -0.05 -5.17 3.49
N ALA A 68 0.93 -4.83 2.64
CA ALA A 68 1.46 -5.73 1.62
C ALA A 68 1.85 -7.11 2.17
N ALA A 69 2.56 -7.13 3.30
CA ALA A 69 2.97 -8.37 3.95
C ALA A 69 1.77 -9.18 4.46
N LEU A 70 0.80 -8.52 5.11
CA LEU A 70 -0.38 -9.18 5.67
C LEU A 70 -1.34 -9.68 4.59
N SER A 71 -1.80 -8.83 3.70
CA SER A 71 -2.79 -9.18 2.68
C SER A 71 -2.15 -9.96 1.53
N GLY A 72 -1.08 -9.43 0.93
CA GLY A 72 -0.36 -10.09 -0.16
C GLY A 72 0.21 -11.43 0.27
N GLY A 73 0.89 -11.48 1.41
CA GLY A 73 1.42 -12.71 2.00
C GLY A 73 0.34 -13.74 2.35
N ALA A 74 -0.77 -13.31 2.99
CA ALA A 74 -1.87 -14.23 3.31
C ALA A 74 -2.53 -14.79 2.04
N LEU A 75 -2.76 -13.96 1.01
CA LEU A 75 -3.33 -14.42 -0.26
C LEU A 75 -2.42 -15.43 -0.95
N LEU A 76 -1.11 -15.19 -0.95
CA LEU A 76 -0.14 -16.15 -1.49
C LEU A 76 -0.15 -17.48 -0.71
N ALA A 77 -0.20 -17.42 0.62
CA ALA A 77 -0.29 -18.60 1.48
C ALA A 77 -1.58 -19.41 1.22
N LEU A 78 -2.69 -18.73 0.91
CA LEU A 78 -3.98 -19.33 0.55
C LEU A 78 -4.06 -19.81 -0.91
N ARG A 79 -2.95 -19.79 -1.67
CA ARG A 79 -2.87 -20.11 -3.11
C ARG A 79 -3.63 -19.14 -4.02
N TRP A 80 -4.06 -17.98 -3.52
CA TRP A 80 -4.61 -16.88 -4.32
C TRP A 80 -3.48 -16.06 -4.94
N ARG A 81 -2.79 -16.66 -5.92
CA ARG A 81 -1.53 -16.14 -6.46
C ARG A 81 -1.68 -14.79 -7.15
N ILE A 82 -2.70 -14.62 -8.00
CA ILE A 82 -2.89 -13.39 -8.76
C ILE A 82 -3.10 -12.19 -7.82
N PRO A 83 -4.12 -12.16 -6.95
CA PRO A 83 -4.34 -11.00 -6.08
C PRO A 83 -3.22 -10.83 -5.06
N GLY A 84 -2.59 -11.91 -4.58
CA GLY A 84 -1.46 -11.83 -3.66
C GLY A 84 -0.25 -11.11 -4.28
N THR A 85 0.11 -11.46 -5.52
CA THR A 85 1.19 -10.78 -6.25
C THR A 85 0.85 -9.32 -6.55
N VAL A 86 -0.38 -9.02 -6.97
CA VAL A 86 -0.82 -7.64 -7.23
C VAL A 86 -0.71 -6.79 -5.96
N GLN A 87 -1.19 -7.30 -4.83
CA GLN A 87 -1.10 -6.64 -3.52
C GLN A 87 0.36 -6.34 -3.13
N LEU A 88 1.26 -7.31 -3.28
CA LEU A 88 2.68 -7.11 -2.99
C LEU A 88 3.33 -6.04 -3.86
N ILE A 89 3.04 -6.04 -5.16
CA ILE A 89 3.63 -5.09 -6.10
C ILE A 89 3.08 -3.69 -5.87
N VAL A 90 1.77 -3.54 -5.73
CA VAL A 90 1.12 -2.23 -5.61
C VAL A 90 1.44 -1.61 -4.25
N LEU A 91 1.12 -2.30 -3.15
CA LEU A 91 1.34 -1.76 -1.82
C LEU A 91 2.83 -1.68 -1.48
N GLY A 92 3.61 -2.70 -1.84
CA GLY A 92 5.06 -2.70 -1.61
C GLY A 92 5.80 -1.68 -2.47
N GLY A 93 5.41 -1.53 -3.74
CA GLY A 93 5.95 -0.51 -4.64
C GLY A 93 5.66 0.90 -4.14
N THR A 94 4.42 1.17 -3.73
CA THR A 94 4.06 2.48 -3.16
C THR A 94 4.71 2.72 -1.81
N ALA A 95 4.85 1.70 -0.95
CA ALA A 95 5.61 1.81 0.29
C ALA A 95 7.06 2.23 0.03
N ALA A 96 7.72 1.65 -0.97
CA ALA A 96 9.07 2.02 -1.37
C ALA A 96 9.16 3.47 -1.88
N LEU A 97 8.15 3.93 -2.62
CA LEU A 97 8.06 5.33 -3.05
C LEU A 97 7.95 6.28 -1.84
N PHE A 98 7.08 6.00 -0.89
CA PHE A 98 6.98 6.80 0.33
C PHE A 98 8.26 6.75 1.17
N ALA A 99 8.90 5.58 1.28
CA ALA A 99 10.17 5.43 2.00
C ALA A 99 11.31 6.27 1.37
N SER A 100 11.27 6.50 0.06
CA SER A 100 12.24 7.41 -0.60
C SER A 100 12.00 8.89 -0.32
N ALA A 101 10.84 9.22 0.26
CA ALA A 101 10.41 10.58 0.60
C ALA A 101 10.47 10.87 2.11
N THR A 102 11.02 9.94 2.91
CA THR A 102 11.28 10.13 4.35
C THR A 102 12.66 10.71 4.58
#